data_AF-A0A6G3XYD3-F1
#
_entry.id   AF-A0A6G3XYD3-F1
#
_cell.length_a   1.000
_cell.length_b   1.000
_cell.length_c   1.000
_cell.angle_alpha   90.00
_cell.angle_beta   90.00
_cell.angle_gamma   90.00
#
_symmetry.space_group_name_H-M   'P 1'
#
loop_
_entity.id
_entity.type
_entity.pdbx_description
1 polymer ?
#
loop_
_entity_poly.entity_id
_entity_poly.type
_entity_poly.pdbx_seq_one_letter_code
_entity_poly.pdbx_strand_id
1 'polypeptide(L)'
;MTTHPYGGRTRSARARGDRGQVAMEYLGFLPLLLLVAMAAIQLGLAAYAASQAGTASRAGARTEASLDARGSGRSNARDAVSDWVEEGGFRYRKSGGQDITVTVRVKV
;
A
#
# COMPACT_ATOMS: atom_id res chain seq x y z
N MET A 1 -8.08 -45.34 68.15
CA MET A 1 -8.45 -45.92 66.84
C MET A 1 -8.76 -44.75 65.90
N THR A 2 -8.03 -44.70 64.78
CA THR A 2 -7.85 -43.63 63.78
C THR A 2 -9.17 -43.22 63.07
N THR A 3 -9.38 -42.02 62.50
CA THR A 3 -8.55 -41.25 61.54
C THR A 3 -9.00 -39.78 61.42
N HIS A 4 -8.02 -38.90 61.21
CA HIS A 4 -8.11 -37.47 60.82
C HIS A 4 -8.66 -37.32 59.37
N PRO A 5 -9.31 -36.19 59.00
CA PRO A 5 -9.83 -35.92 57.66
C PRO A 5 -8.84 -35.10 56.82
N TYR A 6 -8.69 -35.39 55.52
CA TYR A 6 -8.17 -34.44 54.55
C TYR A 6 -8.55 -34.87 53.13
N GLY A 7 -8.88 -33.89 52.28
CA GLY A 7 -8.78 -34.11 50.85
C GLY A 7 -9.79 -33.35 50.00
N GLY A 8 -9.88 -32.03 50.16
CA GLY A 8 -10.40 -31.19 49.09
C GLY A 8 -9.61 -31.42 47.81
N ARG A 9 -10.29 -31.47 46.68
CA ARG A 9 -9.73 -31.08 45.37
C ARG A 9 -10.87 -30.54 44.52
N THR A 10 -10.96 -29.22 44.53
CA THR A 10 -11.60 -28.38 43.52
C THR A 10 -11.27 -28.87 42.11
N ARG A 11 -12.23 -29.50 41.44
CA ARG A 11 -12.17 -29.72 39.99
C ARG A 11 -12.59 -28.43 39.29
N SER A 12 -11.67 -27.48 39.18
CA SER A 12 -11.88 -26.25 38.39
C SER A 12 -10.79 -26.06 37.32
N ALA A 13 -10.19 -27.14 36.82
CA ALA A 13 -9.15 -27.06 35.79
C ALA A 13 -9.67 -27.19 34.34
N ARG A 14 -10.97 -27.45 34.12
CA ARG A 14 -11.47 -27.85 32.79
C ARG A 14 -12.12 -26.73 31.97
N ALA A 15 -12.50 -25.60 32.58
CA ALA A 15 -13.14 -24.49 31.88
C ALA A 15 -12.15 -23.50 31.20
N ARG A 16 -10.85 -23.68 31.40
CA ARG A 16 -9.80 -22.75 30.93
C ARG A 16 -9.22 -23.14 29.56
N GLY A 17 -9.40 -24.39 29.13
CA GLY A 17 -8.93 -24.91 27.84
C GLY A 17 -9.81 -24.50 26.64
N ASP A 18 -11.14 -24.56 26.78
CA ASP A 18 -12.07 -24.29 25.66
C ASP A 18 -11.98 -22.87 25.10
N ARG A 19 -11.72 -21.86 25.95
CA ARG A 19 -11.57 -20.47 25.49
C ARG A 19 -10.22 -20.19 24.83
N GLY A 20 -9.17 -20.88 25.28
CA GLY A 20 -7.82 -20.74 24.71
C GLY A 20 -7.68 -21.40 23.35
N GLN A 21 -8.34 -22.54 23.16
CA GLN A 21 -8.30 -23.29 21.90
C GLN A 21 -8.89 -22.49 20.73
N VAL A 22 -10.06 -21.87 20.93
CA VAL A 22 -10.69 -21.03 19.90
C VAL A 22 -9.86 -19.77 19.59
N ALA A 23 -9.30 -19.13 20.62
CA ALA A 23 -8.44 -17.97 20.42
C ALA A 23 -7.15 -18.30 19.62
N MET A 24 -6.57 -19.48 19.84
CA MET A 24 -5.39 -19.94 19.10
C MET A 24 -5.71 -20.31 17.64
N GLU A 25 -6.91 -20.81 17.37
CA GLU A 25 -7.38 -21.10 16.00
C GLU A 25 -7.50 -19.81 15.16
N TYR A 26 -8.10 -18.76 15.74
CA TYR A 26 -8.15 -17.44 15.08
C TYR A 26 -6.78 -16.78 14.94
N LEU A 27 -5.86 -17.01 15.89
CA LEU A 27 -4.49 -16.53 15.79
C LEU A 27 -3.74 -17.18 14.60
N GLY A 28 -4.15 -18.38 14.18
CA GLY A 28 -3.67 -19.03 12.96
C GLY A 28 -4.01 -18.27 11.67
N PHE A 29 -5.10 -17.50 11.66
CA PHE A 29 -5.48 -16.65 10.52
C PHE A 29 -4.80 -15.29 10.52
N LEU A 30 -4.27 -14.83 11.67
CA LEU A 30 -3.56 -13.57 11.78
C LEU A 30 -2.44 -13.39 10.72
N PRO A 31 -1.52 -14.35 10.49
CA PRO A 31 -0.51 -14.20 9.44
C PRO A 31 -1.12 -14.05 8.04
N LEU A 32 -2.21 -14.77 7.73
CA LEU A 32 -2.90 -14.64 6.45
C LEU A 32 -3.53 -13.25 6.30
N LEU A 33 -4.19 -12.73 7.34
CA LEU A 33 -4.77 -11.40 7.34
C LEU A 33 -3.70 -10.31 7.17
N LEU A 34 -2.54 -10.48 7.81
CA LEU A 34 -1.40 -9.57 7.64
C LEU A 34 -0.86 -9.60 6.20
N LEU A 35 -0.74 -10.77 5.59
CA LEU A 35 -0.33 -10.89 4.18
C LEU A 35 -1.33 -10.20 3.24
N VAL A 36 -2.63 -10.38 3.46
CA VAL A 36 -3.68 -9.72 2.67
C VAL A 36 -3.63 -8.20 2.88
N ALA A 37 -3.49 -7.72 4.12
CA ALA A 37 -3.36 -6.31 4.41
C ALA A 37 -2.11 -5.71 3.75
N MET A 38 -0.98 -6.40 3.82
CA MET A 38 0.26 -6.00 3.15
C MET A 38 0.09 -5.94 1.63
N ALA A 39 -0.54 -6.95 1.02
CA ALA A 39 -0.82 -6.95 -0.41
C ALA A 39 -1.75 -5.79 -0.80
N ALA A 40 -2.77 -5.51 0.00
CA ALA A 40 -3.66 -4.36 -0.22
C ALA A 40 -2.91 -3.03 -0.15
N ILE A 41 -1.98 -2.88 0.80
CA ILE A 41 -1.11 -1.70 0.89
C ILE A 41 -0.23 -1.58 -0.37
N GLN A 42 0.40 -2.66 -0.80
CA GLN A 42 1.24 -2.66 -2.01
C GLN A 42 0.43 -2.27 -3.25
N LEU A 43 -0.77 -2.83 -3.42
CA LEU A 43 -1.67 -2.47 -4.52
C LEU A 43 -2.11 -1.00 -4.43
N GLY A 44 -2.40 -0.50 -3.23
CA GLY A 44 -2.75 0.90 -3.00
C GLY A 44 -1.63 1.85 -3.40
N LEU A 45 -0.39 1.54 -3.03
CA LEU A 45 0.79 2.33 -3.42
C LEU A 45 1.03 2.29 -4.94
N ALA A 46 0.87 1.13 -5.57
CA ALA A 46 0.99 1.00 -7.02
C ALA A 46 -0.08 1.83 -7.76
N ALA A 47 -1.33 1.79 -7.30
CA ALA A 47 -2.42 2.58 -7.86
C ALA A 47 -2.19 4.09 -7.66
N TYR A 48 -1.69 4.49 -6.49
CA TYR A 48 -1.35 5.89 -6.20
C TYR A 48 -0.28 6.41 -7.16
N ALA A 49 0.82 5.67 -7.35
CA ALA A 49 1.88 6.04 -8.28
C ALA A 49 1.39 6.10 -9.74
N ALA A 50 0.54 5.16 -10.15
CA ALA A 50 -0.09 5.17 -11.47
C ALA A 50 -0.97 6.42 -11.68
N SER A 51 -1.73 6.81 -10.67
CA SER A 51 -2.53 8.05 -10.67
C SER A 51 -1.64 9.29 -10.83
N GLN A 52 -0.53 9.37 -10.08
CA GLN A 52 0.44 10.45 -10.20
C GLN A 52 1.06 10.53 -11.60
N ALA A 53 1.47 9.40 -12.17
CA ALA A 53 2.00 9.36 -13.53
C ALA A 53 0.97 9.84 -14.58
N GLY A 54 -0.31 9.52 -14.39
CA GLY A 54 -1.40 10.00 -15.24
C GLY A 54 -1.58 11.52 -15.15
N THR A 55 -1.57 12.07 -13.95
CA THR A 55 -1.66 13.52 -13.72
C THR A 55 -0.46 14.26 -14.32
N ALA A 56 0.74 13.76 -14.06
CA ALA A 56 1.99 14.27 -14.64
C ALA A 56 1.98 14.25 -16.17
N SER A 57 1.51 13.16 -16.79
CA SER A 57 1.41 13.07 -18.25
C SER A 57 0.49 14.14 -18.83
N ARG A 58 -0.66 14.38 -18.18
CA ARG A 58 -1.60 15.43 -18.62
C ARG A 58 -1.03 16.83 -18.42
N ALA A 59 -0.36 17.09 -17.30
CA ALA A 59 0.29 18.37 -17.02
C ALA A 59 1.38 18.67 -18.05
N GLY A 60 2.23 17.68 -18.35
CA GLY A 60 3.24 17.76 -19.39
C GLY A 60 2.63 17.99 -20.77
N ALA A 61 1.60 17.21 -21.16
CA ALA A 61 0.95 17.36 -22.46
C ALA A 61 0.37 18.77 -22.67
N ARG A 62 -0.33 19.32 -21.66
CA ARG A 62 -0.90 20.67 -21.73
C ARG A 62 0.17 21.74 -21.89
N THR A 63 1.29 21.57 -21.18
CA THR A 63 2.42 22.51 -21.24
C THR A 63 3.07 22.46 -22.62
N GLU A 64 3.34 21.27 -23.15
CA GLU A 64 3.95 21.11 -24.48
C GLU A 64 3.03 21.58 -25.62
N ALA A 65 1.71 21.50 -25.43
CA ALA A 65 0.72 21.97 -26.40
C ALA A 65 0.40 23.46 -26.29
N SER A 66 0.86 24.14 -25.24
CA SER A 66 0.63 25.58 -25.05
C SER A 66 1.83 26.40 -25.52
N LEU A 67 1.55 27.44 -26.30
CA LEU A 67 2.56 28.42 -26.72
C LEU A 67 2.96 29.40 -25.59
N ASP A 68 2.08 29.58 -24.59
CA ASP A 68 2.28 30.53 -23.49
C ASP A 68 2.60 29.83 -22.15
N ALA A 69 2.85 28.51 -22.18
CA ALA A 69 3.13 27.80 -20.95
C ALA A 69 4.51 28.21 -20.40
N ARG A 70 4.55 28.49 -19.09
CA ARG A 70 5.82 28.71 -18.39
C ARG A 70 6.51 27.37 -18.13
N GLY A 71 7.80 27.30 -18.48
CA GLY A 71 8.64 26.13 -18.25
C GLY A 71 8.49 25.05 -19.32
N SER A 72 9.13 23.90 -19.06
CA SER A 72 9.08 22.74 -19.96
C SER A 72 7.97 21.79 -19.56
N GLY A 73 7.42 21.01 -20.51
CA GLY A 73 6.46 19.96 -20.15
C GLY A 73 7.03 18.93 -19.19
N ARG A 74 8.35 18.70 -19.26
CA ARG A 74 9.05 17.83 -18.31
C ARG A 74 9.05 18.38 -16.89
N SER A 75 9.33 19.67 -16.69
CA SER A 75 9.32 20.29 -15.35
C SER A 75 7.91 20.29 -14.77
N ASN A 76 6.92 20.73 -15.54
CA ASN A 76 5.53 20.77 -15.06
C ASN A 76 4.94 19.38 -14.82
N ALA A 77 5.36 18.36 -15.58
CA ALA A 77 5.02 16.97 -15.29
C ALA A 77 5.70 16.46 -14.01
N ARG A 78 6.92 16.92 -13.73
CA ARG A 78 7.69 16.54 -12.53
C ARG A 78 7.09 17.18 -11.28
N ASP A 79 6.70 18.45 -11.34
CA ASP A 79 6.05 19.15 -10.22
C ASP A 79 4.67 18.57 -9.87
N ALA A 80 4.09 17.80 -10.79
CA ALA A 80 2.82 17.10 -10.60
C ALA A 80 2.96 15.72 -9.93
N VAL A 81 4.18 15.27 -9.63
CA VAL A 81 4.44 14.07 -8.82
C VAL A 81 5.11 14.45 -7.50
N SER A 82 4.86 13.66 -6.46
CA SER A 82 5.53 13.81 -5.17
C SER A 82 7.02 13.43 -5.23
N ASP A 83 7.86 14.13 -4.45
CA ASP A 83 9.32 13.94 -4.40
C ASP A 83 9.76 12.47 -4.27
N TRP A 84 9.12 11.69 -3.39
CA TRP A 84 9.49 10.29 -3.18
C TRP A 84 9.24 9.39 -4.40
N VAL A 85 8.17 9.66 -5.15
CA VAL A 85 7.87 8.96 -6.40
C VAL A 85 8.85 9.34 -7.50
N GLU A 86 9.31 10.59 -7.46
CA GLU A 86 10.28 11.09 -8.40
C GLU A 86 11.64 10.39 -8.23
N GLU A 87 12.13 10.33 -6.98
CA GLU A 87 13.38 9.70 -6.59
C GLU A 87 13.38 8.19 -6.89
N GLY A 88 12.21 7.54 -6.75
CA GLY A 88 12.02 6.12 -7.06
C GLY A 88 12.23 5.75 -8.54
N GLY A 89 12.13 6.71 -9.46
CA GLY A 89 12.48 6.49 -10.86
C GLY A 89 11.53 7.16 -11.86
N PHE A 90 11.49 8.49 -11.85
CA PHE A 90 10.74 9.26 -12.84
C PHE A 90 11.39 9.24 -14.24
N ARG A 91 10.57 8.98 -15.25
CA ARG A 91 10.96 9.01 -16.67
C ARG A 91 9.90 9.75 -17.48
N TYR A 92 10.32 10.84 -18.11
CA TYR A 92 9.50 11.63 -19.02
C TYR A 92 9.89 11.36 -20.46
N ARG A 93 8.91 11.15 -21.34
CA ARG A 93 9.10 11.08 -22.79
C ARG A 93 8.01 11.87 -23.48
N LYS A 94 8.42 12.77 -24.37
CA LYS A 94 7.57 13.45 -25.35
C LYS A 94 7.79 12.81 -26.72
N SER A 95 6.72 12.64 -27.49
CA SER A 95 6.77 12.24 -28.89
C SER A 95 5.67 12.93 -29.70
N GLY A 96 5.87 12.99 -31.02
CA GLY A 96 4.94 13.64 -31.95
C GLY A 96 5.37 15.06 -32.34
N GLY A 97 4.59 15.67 -33.24
CA GLY A 97 4.87 16.97 -33.86
C GLY A 97 3.68 17.91 -33.75
N GLN A 98 2.71 17.75 -34.66
CA GLN A 98 1.43 18.47 -34.60
C GLN A 98 0.53 17.90 -33.49
N ASP A 99 0.50 16.57 -33.34
CA ASP A 99 -0.11 15.89 -32.21
C ASP A 99 0.96 15.58 -31.15
N ILE A 100 0.76 16.06 -29.93
CA ILE A 100 1.72 15.90 -28.84
C ILE A 100 1.28 14.78 -27.92
N THR A 101 2.13 13.77 -27.79
CA THR A 101 1.96 12.68 -26.82
C THR A 101 3.01 12.80 -25.73
N VAL A 102 2.58 12.82 -24.48
CA VAL A 102 3.45 12.78 -23.31
C VAL A 102 3.22 11.48 -22.55
N THR A 103 4.30 10.77 -22.27
CA THR A 103 4.32 9.57 -21.44
C THR A 103 5.20 9.79 -20.22
N VAL A 104 4.61 9.64 -19.04
CA VAL A 104 5.35 9.58 -17.78
C VAL A 104 5.36 8.13 -17.29
N ARG A 105 6.55 7.64 -16.93
CA ARG A 105 6.74 6.36 -16.24
C ARG A 105 7.33 6.62 -14.87
N VAL A 106 6.80 5.87 -13.91
CA VAL A 106 7.21 5.85 -12.52
C VAL A 106 7.52 4.41 -12.16
N LYS A 107 8.59 4.19 -11.41
CA LYS A 107 8.91 2.88 -10.85
C LYS A 107 8.27 2.77 -9.46
N VAL A 108 7.59 1.65 -9.22
CA VAL A 108 7.08 1.24 -7.91
C VAL A 108 7.74 -0.06 -7.49
#